data_AF-A0A7J9YAF8-F1
#
_entry.id   AF-A0A7J9YAF8-F1
#
_cell.length_a   1.000
_cell.length_b   1.000
_cell.length_c   1.000
_cell.angle_alpha   90.00
_cell.angle_beta   90.00
_cell.angle_gamma   90.00
#
_symmetry.space_group_name_H-M   'P 1'
#
loop_
_entity.id
_entity.type
_entity.pdbx_description
1 polymer ?
#
loop_
_entity_poly.entity_id
_entity_poly.type
_entity_poly.pdbx_seq_one_letter_code
_entity_poly.pdbx_strand_id
1 'polypeptide(L)' 'MTTMQILRAESGDIHILADLLGEASHTLAPAQWLVLNPIHRAVVLPAYMRIHLEHAMTFGQVHITTDRSAVAVWLPHDR' A
#
# COMPACT_ATOMS: atom_id res chain seq x y z
N MET A 1 26.54 9.10 2.68
CA MET A 1 25.08 9.06 2.84
C MET A 1 24.49 8.63 1.50
N THR A 2 23.77 7.51 1.45
CA THR A 2 23.07 7.11 0.23
C THR A 2 21.82 7.97 0.10
N THR A 3 21.67 8.72 -0.98
CA THR A 3 20.50 9.56 -1.20
C THR A 3 19.30 8.68 -1.54
N MET A 4 18.24 8.72 -0.74
CA MET A 4 16.99 8.03 -1.03
C MET A 4 16.23 8.80 -2.12
N GLN A 5 15.81 8.11 -3.18
CA GLN A 5 15.01 8.71 -4.26
C GLN A 5 13.58 8.21 -4.23
N ILE A 6 12.67 9.01 -4.79
CA ILE A 6 11.27 8.67 -4.98
C ILE A 6 11.07 8.34 -6.45
N LEU A 7 10.49 7.18 -6.73
CA LEU A 7 10.21 6.68 -8.07
C LEU A 7 8.71 6.42 -8.21
N ARG A 8 8.21 6.38 -9.44
CA ARG A 8 6.87 5.84 -9.71
C ARG A 8 6.95 4.32 -9.61
N ALA A 9 5.98 3.69 -8.94
CA ALA A 9 5.91 2.24 -8.87
C ALA A 9 5.59 1.63 -10.24
N GLU A 10 6.04 0.39 -10.43
CA GLU A 10 5.72 -0.43 -11.60
C GLU A 10 4.87 -1.64 -11.19
N SER A 11 4.24 -2.30 -12.15
CA SER A 11 3.33 -3.43 -11.87
C SER A 11 3.98 -4.56 -11.08
N GLY A 12 5.30 -4.74 -11.23
CA GLY A 12 6.07 -5.74 -10.46
C GLY A 12 6.17 -5.43 -8.96
N ASP A 13 5.94 -4.18 -8.55
CA ASP A 13 6.01 -3.77 -7.15
C ASP A 13 4.69 -4.07 -6.38
N ILE A 14 3.59 -4.37 -7.07
CA ILE A 14 2.26 -4.46 -6.45
C ILE A 14 2.22 -5.42 -5.25
N HIS A 15 2.85 -6.59 -5.36
CA HIS A 15 2.81 -7.58 -4.29
C HIS A 15 3.54 -7.11 -3.03
N ILE A 16 4.79 -6.64 -3.18
CA ILE A 16 5.60 -6.17 -2.05
C ILE A 16 4.99 -4.92 -1.40
N LEU A 17 4.41 -4.02 -2.19
CA LEU A 17 3.79 -2.80 -1.67
C LEU A 17 2.47 -3.09 -0.96
N ALA A 18 1.72 -4.10 -1.40
CA ALA A 18 0.49 -4.52 -0.73
C ALA A 18 0.78 -5.09 0.66
N ASP A 19 1.81 -5.92 0.79
CA ASP A 19 2.28 -6.45 2.06
C ASP A 19 2.74 -5.32 2.99
N LEU A 20 3.59 -4.41 2.47
CA LEU A 20 4.07 -3.24 3.20
C LEU A 20 2.93 -2.37 3.72
N LEU A 21 1.95 -2.02 2.87
CA LEU A 21 0.80 -1.22 3.28
C LEU A 21 -0.08 -1.96 4.29
N GLY A 22 -0.25 -3.28 4.11
CA GLY A 22 -1.00 -4.12 5.03
C GLY A 22 -0.38 -4.13 6.42
N GLU A 23 0.94 -4.28 6.51
CA GLU A 23 1.71 -4.21 7.76
C GLU A 23 1.66 -2.82 8.38
N ALA A 24 2.01 -1.77 7.62
CA ALA A 24 2.06 -0.40 8.11
C ALA A 24 0.70 0.11 8.60
N SER A 25 -0.40 -0.37 8.00
CA SER A 25 -1.76 0.01 8.36
C SER A 25 -2.36 -0.85 9.47
N HIS A 26 -1.70 -1.93 9.88
CA HIS A 26 -2.29 -3.00 10.70
C HIS A 26 -2.92 -2.51 12.00
N THR A 27 -2.33 -1.49 12.62
CA THR A 27 -2.74 -0.95 13.92
C THR A 27 -3.60 0.31 13.81
N LEU A 28 -3.85 0.82 12.61
CA LEU A 28 -4.66 2.02 12.42
C LEU A 28 -6.13 1.74 12.77
N ALA A 29 -6.82 2.74 13.33
CA ALA A 29 -8.22 2.62 13.73
C ALA A 29 -9.16 2.12 12.60
N PRO A 30 -9.04 2.57 11.33
CA PRO A 30 -9.86 2.04 10.24
C PRO A 30 -9.63 0.55 9.99
N ALA A 31 -8.38 0.09 10.10
CA ALA A 31 -8.04 -1.31 9.89
C ALA A 31 -8.60 -2.20 11.02
N GLN A 32 -8.54 -1.72 12.26
CA GLN A 32 -9.14 -2.40 13.43
C GLN A 32 -10.67 -2.45 13.35
N TRP A 33 -11.29 -1.39 12.83
CA TRP A 33 -12.73 -1.35 12.59
C TRP A 33 -13.15 -2.35 11.50
N LEU A 34 -12.38 -2.44 10.40
CA LEU A 34 -12.69 -3.32 9.27
C LEU A 34 -12.55 -4.81 9.64
N VAL A 35 -11.50 -5.17 10.37
CA VAL A 35 -11.25 -6.56 10.81
C VAL A 35 -10.78 -6.56 12.26
N LEU A 36 -11.66 -6.93 13.19
CA LEU A 36 -11.38 -6.83 14.63
C LEU A 36 -10.24 -7.77 15.09
N ASN A 37 -10.26 -9.03 14.63
CA ASN A 37 -9.27 -10.03 15.03
C ASN A 37 -7.89 -9.71 14.41
N PRO A 38 -6.82 -9.50 15.20
CA PRO A 38 -5.51 -9.12 14.68
C PRO A 38 -4.88 -10.20 13.80
N ILE A 39 -5.06 -11.48 14.10
CA ILE A 39 -4.50 -12.57 13.28
C ILE A 39 -5.18 -12.59 11.92
N HIS A 40 -6.51 -12.48 11.88
CA HIS A 40 -7.24 -12.41 10.60
C HIS A 40 -6.90 -11.13 9.83
N ARG A 41 -6.75 -10.01 10.52
CA ARG A 41 -6.41 -8.73 9.92
C ARG A 41 -5.04 -8.75 9.24
N ALA A 42 -4.05 -9.43 9.82
CA ALA A 42 -2.74 -9.62 9.21
C ALA A 42 -2.79 -10.42 7.89
N VAL A 43 -3.74 -11.34 7.76
CA VAL A 43 -3.97 -12.12 6.52
C VAL A 43 -4.76 -11.31 5.49
N VAL A 44 -5.78 -10.57 5.93
CA VAL A 44 -6.75 -9.91 5.02
C VAL A 44 -6.23 -8.56 4.50
N LEU A 45 -5.54 -7.77 5.33
CA LEU A 45 -5.13 -6.41 4.95
C LEU A 45 -4.25 -6.35 3.71
N PRO A 46 -3.20 -7.19 3.54
CA PRO A 46 -2.39 -7.14 2.33
C PRO A 46 -3.24 -7.39 1.07
N ALA A 47 -4.14 -8.37 1.10
CA ALA A 47 -5.04 -8.64 -0.02
C ALA A 47 -6.00 -7.48 -0.30
N TYR A 48 -6.50 -6.81 0.75
CA TYR A 48 -7.32 -5.61 0.63
C TYR A 48 -6.54 -4.45 0.01
N MET A 49 -5.30 -4.21 0.46
CA MET A 49 -4.42 -3.15 -0.07
C MET A 49 -4.05 -3.40 -1.53
N ARG A 50 -3.86 -4.67 -1.92
CA ARG A 50 -3.61 -5.04 -3.32
C ARG A 50 -4.69 -4.53 -4.27
N ILE A 51 -5.97 -4.64 -3.90
CA ILE A 51 -7.09 -4.16 -4.73
C ILE A 51 -6.97 -2.65 -4.95
N HIS A 52 -6.70 -1.89 -3.88
CA HIS A 52 -6.53 -0.44 -3.95
C HIS A 52 -5.28 -0.04 -4.73
N LEU A 53 -4.18 -0.77 -4.59
CA LEU A 53 -2.96 -0.56 -5.36
C LEU A 53 -3.17 -0.85 -6.84
N GLU A 54 -3.79 -1.97 -7.21
CA GLU A 54 -4.12 -2.29 -8.61
C GLU A 54 -4.96 -1.18 -9.25
N HIS A 55 -5.94 -0.66 -8.51
CA HIS A 55 -6.74 0.47 -8.95
C HIS A 55 -5.91 1.76 -9.08
N ALA A 56 -5.08 2.10 -8.10
CA ALA A 56 -4.23 3.29 -8.12
C ALA A 56 -3.13 3.23 -9.19
N MET A 57 -2.61 2.04 -9.50
CA MET A 57 -1.66 1.82 -10.59
C MET A 57 -2.28 2.15 -11.95
N THR A 58 -3.59 1.91 -12.09
CA THR A 58 -4.32 2.16 -13.33
C THR A 58 -4.83 3.60 -13.43
N PHE A 59 -5.42 4.12 -12.35
CA PHE A 59 -6.21 5.36 -12.38
C PHE A 59 -5.64 6.48 -11.51
N GLY A 60 -4.61 6.19 -10.71
CA GLY A 60 -4.05 7.10 -9.72
C GLY A 60 -2.55 7.28 -9.86
N GLN A 61 -1.90 7.50 -8.72
CA GLN A 61 -0.46 7.64 -8.61
C GLN A 61 0.06 6.79 -7.45
N VAL A 62 1.13 6.05 -7.70
CA VAL A 62 1.83 5.26 -6.69
C VAL A 62 3.31 5.63 -6.78
N HIS A 63 3.85 6.13 -5.67
CA HIS A 63 5.26 6.50 -5.55
C HIS A 63 5.92 5.68 -4.45
N ILE A 64 7.16 5.25 -4.69
CA ILE A 64 7.94 4.39 -3.80
C ILE A 64 9.33 4.97 -3.55
N THR A 65 9.95 4.58 -2.44
CA THR A 65 11.40 4.76 -2.27
C THR A 65 12.18 3.73 -3.08
N THR A 66 13.41 4.04 -3.46
CA THR A 66 14.28 3.14 -4.25
C THR A 66 14.51 1.76 -3.62
N ASP A 67 14.49 1.70 -2.29
CA ASP A 67 14.62 0.48 -1.49
C ASP A 67 13.27 -0.19 -1.19
N ARG A 68 12.16 0.37 -1.68
CA ARG A 68 10.78 -0.11 -1.50
C ARG A 68 10.35 -0.20 -0.02
N SER A 69 10.99 0.54 0.87
CA SER A 69 10.64 0.57 2.29
C SER A 69 9.45 1.50 2.61
N ALA A 70 9.08 2.40 1.68
CA ALA A 70 7.94 3.27 1.82
C ALA A 70 7.18 3.44 0.50
N VAL A 71 5.87 3.72 0.63
CA VAL A 71 4.96 3.94 -0.48
C VAL A 71 3.94 5.02 -0.14
N ALA A 72 3.57 5.81 -1.14
CA ALA A 72 2.46 6.73 -1.07
C ALA A 72 1.52 6.52 -2.26
N VAL A 73 0.22 6.53 -1.97
CA VAL A 73 -0.85 6.18 -2.92
C VAL A 73 -1.86 7.31 -2.97
N TRP A 74 -2.17 7.78 -4.18
CA TRP A 74 -3.20 8.78 -4.42
C TRP A 74 -4.25 8.23 -5.37
N LEU A 75 -5.49 8.24 -4.90
CA LEU A 75 -6.68 8.00 -5.70
C LEU A 75 -7.37 9.34 -5.93
N PRO A 76 -7.40 9.87 -7.16
CA PRO A 76 -8.12 11.10 -7.45
C PRO A 76 -9.62 10.87 -7.24
N HIS A 77 -10.29 11.78 -6.52
CA HIS A 77 -11.71 11.66 -6.22
C HIS A 77 -12.56 11.92 -7.48
N ASP A 78 -12.10 12.78 -8.42
CA ASP A 78 -12.86 13.16 -9.61
C ASP A 78 -11.95 13.56 -10.79
N ARG A 79 -12.36 13.18 -12.00
CA ARG A 79 -12.18 13.95 -13.24
C ARG A 79 -13.56 14.22 -13.82
#